data_AF-A0A6B2G6T8-F1
#
_entry.id   AF-A0A6B2G6T8-F1
#
_cell.length_a   1.000
_cell.length_b   1.000
_cell.length_c   1.000
_cell.angle_alpha   90.00
_cell.angle_beta   90.00
_cell.angle_gamma   90.00
#
_symmetry.space_group_name_H-M   'P 1'
#
loop_
_entity.id
_entity.type
_entity.pdbx_description
1 polymer ?
#
loop_
_entity_poly.entity_id
_entity_poly.type
_entity_poly.pdbx_seq_one_letter_code
_entity_poly.pdbx_strand_id
1 'polypeptide(L)'
;LIGYVKKIQKTPLLDYALQVEKITTSKKSNLILNVDGTIAVCLIDLLLQSDQFTEEDINVYINLGAFNAIFILSRTIGFIGHYIDQKRLKQGLYRHPWDDISFIDRFDINK
;
A
#
# COMPACT_ATOMS: atom_id res chain seq x y z
N LEU A 1 -6.33 7.87 9.93
CA LEU A 1 -4.86 7.88 10.09
C LEU A 1 -4.32 9.31 10.20
N ILE A 2 -4.41 10.14 9.15
CA ILE A 2 -3.90 11.54 9.16
C ILE A 2 -4.28 12.31 10.43
N GLY A 3 -5.58 12.37 10.76
CA GLY A 3 -6.04 13.10 11.95
C GLY A 3 -5.53 12.53 13.28
N TYR A 4 -5.23 11.23 13.35
CA TYR A 4 -4.63 10.62 14.53
C TYR A 4 -3.16 11.03 14.68
N VAL A 5 -2.37 10.89 13.61
CA VAL A 5 -0.92 11.18 13.65
C VAL A 5 -0.66 12.67 13.91
N LYS A 6 -1.42 13.57 13.24
CA LYS A 6 -1.32 15.02 13.47
C LYS A 6 -1.66 15.44 14.91
N LYS A 7 -2.42 14.63 15.65
CA LYS A 7 -2.78 14.93 17.04
C LYS A 7 -1.67 14.57 18.03
N ILE A 8 -0.86 13.57 17.72
CA ILE A 8 0.10 12.98 18.66
C ILE A 8 1.53 13.52 18.50
N GLN A 9 1.87 14.07 17.33
CA GLN A 9 3.23 14.55 17.05
C GLN A 9 3.27 15.52 15.85
N LYS A 10 4.45 16.10 15.59
CA LYS A 10 4.72 16.88 14.36
C LYS A 10 4.84 15.94 13.16
N THR A 11 4.40 16.39 11.98
CA THR A 11 4.34 15.55 10.77
C THR A 11 4.86 16.28 9.52
N PRO A 12 6.14 16.69 9.50
CA PRO A 12 6.69 17.48 8.39
C PRO A 12 6.61 16.75 7.03
N LEU A 13 6.83 15.44 7.00
CA LEU A 13 6.79 14.67 5.76
C LEU A 13 5.35 14.48 5.24
N LEU A 14 4.40 14.21 6.15
CA LEU A 14 2.98 14.20 5.79
C LEU A 14 2.49 15.56 5.29
N ASP A 15 2.93 16.66 5.92
CA ASP A 15 2.56 18.01 5.49
C ASP A 15 3.12 18.33 4.10
N TYR A 16 4.34 17.87 3.79
CA TYR A 16 4.89 17.92 2.45
C TYR A 16 4.05 17.09 1.46
N ALA A 17 3.71 15.85 1.81
CA ALA A 17 2.91 14.97 0.95
C ALA A 17 1.51 15.55 0.67
N LEU A 18 0.88 16.20 1.64
CA LEU A 18 -0.41 16.89 1.46
C LEU A 18 -0.29 18.13 0.57
N GLN A 19 0.87 18.81 0.55
CA GLN A 19 1.12 19.88 -0.42
C GLN A 19 1.27 19.31 -1.84
N VAL A 20 1.97 18.18 -2.00
CA VAL A 20 2.06 17.46 -3.28
C VAL A 20 0.67 17.04 -3.75
N GLU A 21 -0.17 16.50 -2.84
CA GLU A 21 -1.56 16.14 -3.15
C GLU A 21 -2.38 17.31 -3.69
N LYS A 22 -2.25 18.52 -3.10
CA LYS A 22 -2.94 19.72 -3.62
C LYS A 22 -2.54 20.02 -5.07
N ILE A 23 -1.26 19.84 -5.40
CA ILE A 23 -0.76 20.06 -6.75
C ILE A 23 -1.28 18.96 -7.69
N THR A 24 -1.24 17.68 -7.30
CA THR A 24 -1.67 16.57 -8.17
C THR A 24 -3.18 16.58 -8.39
N THR A 25 -3.96 16.87 -7.35
CA THR A 25 -5.44 16.94 -7.44
C THR A 25 -5.91 18.10 -8.31
N SER A 26 -5.15 19.21 -8.38
CA SER A 26 -5.42 20.29 -9.34
C SER A 26 -5.30 19.86 -10.81
N LYS A 27 -4.52 18.81 -11.10
CA LYS A 27 -4.38 18.23 -12.44
C LYS A 27 -5.49 17.21 -12.72
N LYS A 28 -5.81 16.36 -11.74
CA LYS A 28 -6.93 15.41 -11.82
C LYS A 28 -7.39 15.04 -10.42
N SER A 29 -8.70 15.16 -10.16
CA SER A 29 -9.28 15.04 -8.82
C SER A 29 -9.06 13.69 -8.13
N ASN A 30 -8.78 12.62 -8.88
CA ASN A 30 -8.52 11.29 -8.32
C ASN A 30 -7.04 11.04 -7.97
N LEU A 31 -6.13 11.98 -8.23
CA LEU A 31 -4.72 11.88 -7.87
C LEU A 31 -4.50 12.33 -6.41
N ILE A 32 -5.24 11.70 -5.51
CA ILE A 32 -5.18 11.91 -4.06
C ILE A 32 -4.00 11.15 -3.44
N LEU A 33 -3.60 11.54 -2.23
CA LEU A 33 -2.65 10.78 -1.42
C LEU A 33 -3.34 9.50 -0.95
N ASN A 34 -2.96 8.37 -1.54
CA ASN A 34 -3.56 7.08 -1.24
C ASN A 34 -3.16 6.56 0.16
N VAL A 35 -3.76 5.44 0.56
CA VAL A 35 -3.50 4.83 1.87
C VAL A 35 -2.05 4.37 2.02
N ASP A 36 -1.43 3.82 0.98
CA ASP A 36 -0.05 3.32 1.03
C ASP A 36 0.94 4.47 1.26
N GLY A 37 0.81 5.55 0.47
CA GLY A 37 1.60 6.76 0.63
C GLY A 37 1.37 7.44 1.98
N THR A 38 0.12 7.48 2.45
CA THR A 38 -0.22 8.02 3.78
C THR A 38 0.46 7.24 4.89
N ILE A 39 0.41 5.90 4.85
CA ILE A 39 1.06 5.04 5.85
C ILE A 39 2.57 5.26 5.83
N ALA A 40 3.19 5.28 4.66
CA ALA A 40 4.63 5.45 4.52
C ALA A 40 5.12 6.77 5.16
N VAL A 41 4.52 7.90 4.79
CA VAL A 41 4.96 9.20 5.33
C VAL A 41 4.65 9.36 6.81
N CYS A 42 3.51 8.84 7.28
CA CYS A 42 3.16 8.87 8.71
C CYS A 42 4.12 8.03 9.56
N LEU A 43 4.56 6.88 9.04
CA LEU A 43 5.46 5.98 9.75
C LEU A 43 6.87 6.56 9.85
N ILE A 44 7.36 7.16 8.77
CA ILE A 44 8.65 7.86 8.78
C ILE A 44 8.60 9.05 9.74
N ASP A 45 7.54 9.87 9.70
CA ASP A 45 7.35 10.95 10.67
C ASP A 45 7.36 10.42 12.12
N LEU A 46 6.74 9.27 12.39
CA LEU A 46 6.75 8.65 13.73
C LEU A 46 8.15 8.22 14.18
N LEU A 47 8.94 7.63 13.30
CA LEU A 47 10.31 7.25 13.64
C LEU A 47 11.20 8.47 13.87
N LEU A 48 11.10 9.48 13.00
CA LEU A 48 11.86 10.73 13.11
C LEU A 48 11.54 11.50 14.39
N GLN A 49 10.30 11.43 14.89
CA GLN A 49 9.89 12.12 16.11
C GLN A 49 10.06 11.28 17.40
N SER A 50 10.60 10.06 17.32
CA SER A 50 10.71 9.15 18.47
C SER A 50 11.97 9.33 19.31
N ASP A 51 12.92 10.17 18.90
CA ASP A 51 14.27 10.33 19.48
C ASP A 51 15.09 9.01 19.57
N GLN A 52 14.60 7.90 19.00
CA GLN A 52 15.27 6.59 19.03
C GLN A 52 16.02 6.26 17.73
N PHE A 53 15.78 7.02 16.66
CA PHE A 53 16.33 6.76 15.34
C PHE A 53 16.89 8.03 14.73
N THR A 54 18.03 7.91 14.08
CA THR A 54 18.58 8.95 13.19
C THR A 54 17.98 8.83 11.78
N GLU A 55 18.17 9.85 10.94
CA GLU A 55 17.79 9.76 9.53
C GLU A 55 18.53 8.64 8.80
N GLU A 56 19.81 8.43 9.14
CA GLU A 56 20.62 7.34 8.62
C GLU A 56 20.03 5.96 8.98
N ASP A 57 19.62 5.77 10.24
CA ASP A 57 19.00 4.52 10.69
C ASP A 57 17.72 4.22 9.90
N ILE A 58 16.86 5.23 9.74
CA ILE A 58 15.60 5.09 9.01
C ILE A 58 15.87 4.73 7.55
N ASN A 59 16.85 5.36 6.91
CA ASN A 59 17.25 5.04 5.54
C ASN A 59 17.74 3.59 5.41
N VAL A 60 18.46 3.06 6.41
CA VAL A 60 18.84 1.64 6.45
C VAL A 60 17.58 0.76 6.46
N TYR A 61 16.59 1.04 7.33
CA TYR A 61 15.35 0.27 7.37
C TYR A 61 14.51 0.36 6.09
N ILE A 62 14.48 1.52 5.43
CA ILE A 62 13.85 1.68 4.10
C ILE A 62 14.53 0.75 3.10
N ASN A 63 15.86 0.80 3.01
CA ASN A 63 16.63 0.03 2.04
C ASN A 63 16.58 -1.48 2.28
N LEU A 64 16.46 -1.90 3.54
CA LEU A 64 16.23 -3.31 3.90
C LEU A 64 14.81 -3.79 3.55
N GLY A 65 13.89 -2.88 3.20
CA GLY A 65 12.50 -3.21 2.93
C GLY A 65 11.67 -3.51 4.18
N ALA A 66 12.09 -3.02 5.37
CA ALA A 66 11.39 -3.28 6.62
C ALA A 66 9.92 -2.85 6.59
N PHE A 67 9.61 -1.76 5.87
CA PHE A 67 8.24 -1.26 5.73
C PHE A 67 7.35 -2.13 4.83
N ASN A 68 7.94 -2.92 3.92
CA ASN A 68 7.18 -3.94 3.18
C ASN A 68 6.65 -5.02 4.12
N ALA A 69 7.38 -5.34 5.20
CA ALA A 69 6.97 -6.35 6.17
C ALA A 69 5.67 -5.97 6.90
N ILE A 70 5.43 -4.68 7.14
CA ILE A 70 4.17 -4.20 7.77
C ILE A 70 2.98 -4.52 6.86
N PHE A 71 3.14 -4.30 5.56
CA PHE A 71 2.11 -4.63 4.57
C PHE A 71 1.88 -6.15 4.50
N ILE A 72 2.95 -6.94 4.44
CA ILE A 72 2.88 -8.41 4.41
C ILE A 72 2.14 -8.94 5.64
N LEU A 73 2.51 -8.49 6.84
CA LEU A 73 1.87 -8.90 8.08
C LEU A 73 0.37 -8.58 8.07
N SER A 74 0.01 -7.35 7.71
CA SER A 74 -1.38 -6.89 7.68
C SER A 74 -2.23 -7.68 6.67
N ARG A 75 -1.69 -7.94 5.47
CA ARG A 75 -2.42 -8.69 4.44
C ARG A 75 -2.52 -10.17 4.75
N THR A 76 -1.54 -10.73 5.46
CA THR A 76 -1.59 -12.14 5.91
C THR A 76 -2.80 -12.39 6.80
N ILE A 77 -3.17 -11.45 7.68
CA ILE A 77 -4.40 -11.53 8.48
C ILE A 77 -5.63 -11.65 7.56
N GLY A 78 -5.71 -10.81 6.53
CA GLY A 78 -6.79 -10.86 5.54
C GLY A 78 -6.81 -12.17 4.74
N PHE A 79 -5.65 -12.68 4.33
CA PHE A 79 -5.54 -13.96 3.62
C PHE A 79 -5.97 -15.15 4.48
N ILE A 80 -5.61 -15.17 5.75
CA ILE A 80 -6.10 -16.18 6.71
C ILE A 80 -7.63 -16.06 6.82
N GLY A 81 -8.15 -14.84 6.95
CA GLY A 81 -9.59 -14.59 6.97
C GLY A 81 -10.31 -15.13 5.73
N HIS A 82 -9.82 -14.82 4.53
CA HIS A 82 -10.39 -15.32 3.28
C HIS A 82 -10.31 -16.84 3.18
N TYR A 83 -9.20 -17.46 3.58
CA TYR A 83 -9.09 -18.92 3.61
C TYR A 83 -10.18 -19.55 4.49
N ILE A 84 -10.35 -19.05 5.71
CA ILE A 84 -11.37 -19.55 6.65
C ILE A 84 -12.78 -19.30 6.07
N ASP A 85 -13.01 -18.14 5.47
CA ASP A 85 -14.30 -17.79 4.87
C ASP A 85 -14.69 -18.74 3.73
N GLN A 86 -13.77 -19.06 2.83
CA GLN A 86 -14.01 -20.02 1.75
C GLN A 86 -14.34 -21.43 2.28
N LYS A 87 -13.68 -21.86 3.36
CA LYS A 87 -14.00 -23.12 4.05
C LYS A 87 -15.38 -23.09 4.70
N ARG A 88 -15.73 -21.99 5.39
CA ARG A 88 -17.05 -21.79 6.02
C ARG A 88 -18.17 -21.82 4.99
N LEU A 89 -17.97 -21.18 3.85
CA LEU A 89 -18.92 -21.12 2.74
C LEU A 89 -18.98 -22.40 1.90
N LYS A 90 -18.11 -23.39 2.17
CA LYS A 90 -18.01 -24.66 1.42
C LYS A 90 -17.86 -24.45 -0.09
N GLN A 91 -17.05 -23.46 -0.48
CA GLN A 91 -16.85 -23.12 -1.89
C GLN A 91 -16.16 -24.27 -2.64
N GLY A 92 -16.64 -24.52 -3.87
CA GLY A 92 -16.12 -25.56 -4.75
C GLY A 92 -14.80 -25.18 -5.43
N LEU A 93 -14.33 -26.03 -6.35
CA LEU A 93 -13.13 -25.75 -7.13
C LEU A 93 -13.38 -24.61 -8.12
N TYR A 94 -12.48 -23.63 -8.15
CA TYR A 94 -12.52 -22.54 -9.12
C TYR A 94 -11.87 -22.95 -10.45
N ARG A 95 -12.55 -22.66 -11.57
CA ARG A 95 -12.00 -22.71 -12.92
C ARG A 95 -12.29 -21.39 -13.62
N HIS A 96 -11.27 -20.74 -14.15
CA HIS A 96 -11.42 -19.45 -14.80
C HIS A 96 -12.21 -19.59 -16.12
N PRO A 97 -13.18 -18.71 -16.40
CA PRO A 97 -13.95 -18.71 -17.65
C PRO A 97 -13.04 -18.49 -18.87
N TRP A 98 -13.37 -19.13 -20.00
CA TRP A 98 -12.56 -19.02 -21.23
C TRP A 98 -12.78 -17.73 -22.00
N ASP A 99 -13.96 -17.13 -21.87
CA ASP A 99 -14.33 -15.83 -22.46
C ASP A 99 -13.55 -14.65 -21.85
N ASP A 100 -12.97 -14.82 -20.66
CA ASP A 100 -12.07 -13.86 -20.01
C ASP A 100 -10.57 -14.13 -20.33
N ILE A 101 -10.29 -15.09 -21.22
CA ILE A 101 -8.92 -15.43 -21.65
C ILE A 101 -8.78 -15.12 -23.15
N SER A 102 -7.87 -14.21 -23.47
CA SER A 102 -7.45 -13.99 -24.87
C SER A 102 -6.45 -15.06 -25.29
N PHE A 103 -6.91 -16.05 -26.04
CA PHE A 103 -6.05 -17.04 -26.69
C PHE A 103 -5.50 -16.45 -27.99
N ILE A 104 -4.19 -16.26 -28.07
CA ILE A 104 -3.49 -15.78 -29.25
C ILE A 104 -2.57 -16.90 -29.72
N ASP A 105 -2.84 -17.46 -30.90
CA ASP A 105 -1.99 -18.49 -31.50
C ASP A 105 -0.90 -17.86 -32.39
N ARG A 106 0.21 -18.57 -32.60
CA ARG A 106 1.33 -18.09 -33.44
C ARG A 106 0.93 -17.74 -34.87
N PHE A 107 -0.20 -18.25 -35.34
CA PHE A 107 -0.75 -17.95 -36.67
C PHE A 107 -1.48 -16.60 -36.74
N ASP A 108 -1.88 -16.02 -35.59
CA ASP A 108 -2.58 -14.73 -35.53
C ASP A 108 -1.61 -13.53 -35.54
N ILE A 109 -0.30 -13.76 -35.40
CA ILE A 109 0.74 -12.71 -35.35
C ILE A 109 1.15 -12.23 -36.77
N ASN A 110 0.79 -12.98 -37.81
CA ASN A 110 1.17 -12.71 -39.21
C ASN A 110 0.00 -12.27 -40.12
N LYS A 111 -1.12 -11.83 -39.53
CA LYS A 111 -2.21 -11.13 -40.22
C LYS A 111 -2.24 -9.67 -39.79
#